data_AF-A0A2T2V332-F1
#
_entry.id   AF-A0A2T2V332-F1
#
_cell.length_a   1.000
_cell.length_b   1.000
_cell.length_c   1.000
_cell.angle_alpha   90.00
_cell.angle_beta   90.00
_cell.angle_gamma   90.00
#
_symmetry.space_group_name_H-M   'P 1'
#
loop_
_entity.id
_entity.type
_entity.pdbx_description
1 polymer ?
#
loop_
_entity_poly.entity_id
_entity_poly.type
_entity_poly.pdbx_seq_one_letter_code
_entity_poly.pdbx_strand_id
1 'polypeptide(L)'
;MPSDKPLRRKYTFKTAGEDDKTAQVVLVKHKREREAHVWMKAFLWALYLPAYPDLQVEVPAPREDRYKPDVVALDPWDDPRLWGEAGAVSAAKIRALLQRYPRTHFALGKWDQPLGRVAATVREVLRDRPTRHAPLDLLRFDADSRERFIDENGRVTLSFEEIEWRRL
;
A
#
# COMPACT_ATOMS: atom_id res chain seq x y z
N MET A 1 17.23 28.89 21.79
CA MET A 1 17.17 28.68 20.34
C MET A 1 15.83 28.06 19.99
N PRO A 2 14.92 28.76 19.30
CA PRO A 2 13.70 28.12 18.82
C PRO A 2 14.10 27.11 17.76
N SER A 3 13.82 25.83 18.01
CA SER A 3 14.10 24.76 17.04
C SER A 3 13.18 24.95 15.85
N ASP A 4 13.72 25.37 14.71
CA ASP A 4 13.00 25.32 13.45
C ASP A 4 12.58 23.87 13.19
N LYS A 5 11.28 23.59 13.32
CA LYS A 5 10.73 22.29 12.97
C LYS A 5 10.73 22.23 11.45
N PRO A 6 11.50 21.33 10.80
CA PRO A 6 11.46 21.24 9.34
C PRO A 6 10.02 20.94 8.91
N LEU A 7 9.50 21.77 8.00
CA LEU A 7 8.14 21.68 7.49
C LEU A 7 7.91 20.30 6.84
N ARG A 8 6.71 19.74 7.04
CA ARG A 8 6.31 18.47 6.40
C ARG A 8 6.28 18.67 4.88
N ARG A 9 6.98 17.82 4.12
CA ARG A 9 6.98 17.85 2.65
C ARG A 9 5.71 17.16 2.13
N LYS A 10 4.90 17.90 1.38
CA LYS A 10 3.69 17.37 0.73
C LYS A 10 4.04 16.92 -0.68
N TYR A 11 3.55 15.75 -1.06
CA TYR A 11 3.64 15.18 -2.40
C TYR A 11 2.23 15.06 -2.98
N THR A 12 2.04 15.51 -4.20
CA THR A 12 0.79 15.34 -4.93
C THR A 12 1.03 14.35 -6.06
N PHE A 13 0.25 13.29 -6.08
CA PHE A 13 0.31 12.25 -7.12
C PHE A 13 -0.98 12.22 -7.91
N LYS A 14 -0.87 11.91 -9.20
CA LYS A 14 -1.99 11.84 -10.14
C LYS A 14 -1.96 10.52 -10.89
N THR A 15 -3.09 9.96 -11.27
CA THR A 15 -3.13 8.81 -12.18
C THR A 15 -4.39 8.88 -13.05
N ALA A 16 -4.41 8.16 -14.17
CA ALA A 16 -5.60 8.05 -15.01
C ALA A 16 -6.63 7.14 -14.30
N GLY A 17 -7.84 7.64 -14.09
CA GLY A 17 -8.99 6.84 -13.60
C GLY A 17 -9.76 6.19 -14.75
N GLU A 18 -10.76 5.37 -14.40
CA GLU A 18 -11.55 4.59 -15.37
C GLU A 18 -12.24 5.42 -16.47
N ASP A 19 -12.63 6.67 -16.16
CA ASP A 19 -13.36 7.57 -17.09
C ASP A 19 -12.44 8.58 -17.82
N ASP A 20 -11.15 8.30 -17.98
CA ASP A 20 -10.16 9.28 -18.46
C ASP A 20 -10.01 10.52 -17.53
N LYS A 21 -10.72 10.52 -16.39
CA LYS A 21 -10.60 11.53 -15.35
C LYS A 21 -9.32 11.28 -14.57
N THR A 22 -8.55 12.35 -14.38
CA THR A 22 -7.34 12.27 -13.55
C THR A 22 -7.75 12.21 -12.08
N ALA A 23 -7.44 11.10 -11.41
CA ALA A 23 -7.52 10.99 -9.97
C ALA A 23 -6.27 11.62 -9.33
N GLN A 24 -6.41 12.16 -8.12
CA GLN A 24 -5.31 12.80 -7.40
C GLN A 24 -5.32 12.42 -5.92
N VAL A 25 -4.14 12.24 -5.35
CA VAL A 25 -3.94 12.05 -3.91
C VAL A 25 -2.80 12.93 -3.40
N VAL A 26 -2.93 13.41 -2.16
CA VAL A 26 -1.88 14.17 -1.47
C VAL A 26 -1.35 13.34 -0.31
N LEU A 27 -0.05 13.06 -0.35
CA LEU A 27 0.70 12.32 0.64
C LEU A 27 1.63 13.26 1.42
N VAL A 28 1.69 13.11 2.74
CA VAL A 28 2.51 13.96 3.60
C VAL A 28 3.67 13.16 4.16
N LYS A 29 4.89 13.47 3.70
CA LYS A 29 6.08 12.81 4.21
C LYS A 29 6.35 13.23 5.65
N HIS A 30 6.45 12.24 6.53
CA HIS A 30 6.85 12.46 7.92
C HIS A 30 8.38 12.60 8.08
N LYS A 31 8.84 13.26 9.15
CA LYS A 31 10.26 13.60 9.37
C LYS A 31 11.20 12.39 9.32
N ARG A 32 10.77 11.24 9.84
CA ARG A 32 11.57 9.98 9.89
C ARG A 32 11.21 8.98 8.79
N GLU A 33 10.25 9.32 7.94
CA GLU A 33 9.83 8.47 6.83
C GLU A 33 10.78 8.65 5.65
N ARG A 34 11.15 7.54 5.01
CA ARG A 34 11.94 7.55 3.77
C ARG A 34 11.04 7.88 2.59
N GLU A 35 11.56 8.58 1.59
CA GLU A 35 10.77 8.95 0.39
C GLU A 35 10.24 7.72 -0.35
N ALA A 36 11.03 6.64 -0.43
CA ALA A 36 10.60 5.34 -0.94
C ALA A 36 9.29 4.82 -0.31
N HIS A 37 9.03 5.10 0.98
CA HIS A 37 7.77 4.72 1.61
C HIS A 37 6.59 5.52 1.05
N VAL A 38 6.77 6.82 0.83
CA VAL A 38 5.78 7.70 0.21
C VAL A 38 5.51 7.26 -1.24
N TRP A 39 6.55 6.92 -2.00
CA TRP A 39 6.39 6.44 -3.39
C TRP A 39 5.65 5.10 -3.45
N MET A 40 5.98 4.15 -2.56
CA MET A 40 5.24 2.90 -2.48
C MET A 40 3.75 3.10 -2.18
N LYS A 41 3.38 4.06 -1.32
CA LYS A 41 1.97 4.41 -1.08
C LYS A 41 1.30 4.90 -2.36
N ALA A 42 1.97 5.76 -3.12
CA ALA A 42 1.47 6.26 -4.40
C ALA A 42 1.33 5.13 -5.43
N PHE A 43 2.27 4.20 -5.48
CA PHE A 43 2.23 3.04 -6.37
C PHE A 43 1.12 2.07 -6.03
N LEU A 44 0.94 1.72 -4.75
CA LEU A 44 -0.18 0.90 -4.30
C LEU A 44 -1.50 1.61 -4.60
N TRP A 45 -1.60 2.90 -4.34
CA TRP A 45 -2.79 3.68 -4.68
C TRP A 45 -3.10 3.60 -6.18
N ALA A 46 -2.14 3.92 -7.05
CA ALA A 46 -2.37 3.92 -8.49
C ALA A 46 -2.65 2.53 -9.07
N LEU A 47 -1.97 1.47 -8.61
CA LEU A 47 -2.18 0.10 -9.08
C LEU A 47 -3.57 -0.44 -8.76
N TYR A 48 -4.09 -0.10 -7.57
CA TYR A 48 -5.34 -0.68 -7.09
C TYR A 48 -6.55 0.23 -7.29
N LEU A 49 -6.36 1.52 -7.61
CA LEU A 49 -7.45 2.46 -7.83
C LEU A 49 -8.46 1.97 -8.89
N PRO A 50 -8.07 1.36 -10.03
CA PRO A 50 -9.04 0.84 -10.99
C PRO A 50 -9.98 -0.23 -10.41
N ALA A 51 -9.46 -1.11 -9.54
CA ALA A 51 -10.28 -2.16 -8.91
C ALA A 51 -11.03 -1.69 -7.65
N TYR A 52 -10.57 -0.59 -7.04
CA TYR A 52 -11.12 0.00 -5.82
C TYR A 52 -11.25 1.52 -5.99
N PRO A 53 -12.29 2.03 -6.65
CA PRO A 53 -12.39 3.46 -7.00
C PRO A 53 -12.48 4.41 -5.80
N ASP A 54 -12.86 3.90 -4.63
CA ASP A 54 -12.97 4.60 -3.35
C ASP A 54 -11.70 4.47 -2.49
N LEU A 55 -10.58 4.06 -3.08
CA LEU A 55 -9.31 3.86 -2.38
C LEU A 55 -8.83 5.14 -1.68
N GLN A 56 -8.52 5.01 -0.40
CA GLN A 56 -8.04 6.08 0.47
C GLN A 56 -6.61 5.79 0.89
N VAL A 57 -5.85 6.85 1.19
CA VAL A 57 -4.46 6.77 1.58
C VAL A 57 -4.29 7.36 2.96
N GLU A 58 -3.61 6.63 3.84
CA GLU A 58 -3.40 7.01 5.23
C GLU A 58 -4.70 7.38 5.98
N VAL A 59 -5.79 6.63 5.75
CA VAL A 59 -7.03 6.73 6.54
C VAL A 59 -7.14 5.52 7.47
N PRO A 60 -7.47 5.70 8.77
CA PRO A 60 -7.74 4.58 9.66
C PRO A 60 -8.95 3.77 9.19
N ALA A 61 -8.89 2.44 9.28
CA ALA A 61 -10.09 1.62 9.17
C ALA A 61 -10.92 1.81 10.46
N PRO A 62 -12.20 2.23 10.41
CA PRO A 62 -12.95 2.62 11.61
C PRO A 62 -13.07 1.53 12.67
N ARG A 63 -13.07 0.26 12.24
CA ARG A 63 -13.14 -0.92 13.11
C ARG A 63 -11.75 -1.48 13.48
N GLU A 64 -10.67 -0.75 13.24
CA GLU A 64 -9.31 -1.14 13.61
C GLU A 64 -8.69 -0.08 14.54
N ASP A 65 -8.31 -0.51 15.74
CA ASP A 65 -7.75 0.35 16.78
C ASP A 65 -6.22 0.21 16.90
N ARG A 66 -5.65 -0.90 16.42
CA ARG A 66 -4.23 -1.21 16.61
C ARG A 66 -3.36 -0.82 15.43
N TYR A 67 -3.87 -0.97 14.21
CA TYR A 67 -3.10 -0.78 12.98
C TYR A 67 -3.76 0.20 12.04
N LYS A 68 -2.96 1.06 11.41
CA LYS A 68 -3.41 1.94 10.34
C LYS A 68 -2.88 1.42 9.00
N PRO A 69 -3.73 1.25 7.98
CA PRO A 69 -3.27 0.90 6.64
C PRO A 69 -2.56 2.09 5.99
N ASP A 70 -1.63 1.79 5.10
CA ASP A 70 -1.03 2.80 4.22
C ASP A 70 -2.02 3.19 3.11
N VAL A 71 -2.76 2.22 2.59
CA VAL A 71 -3.82 2.39 1.59
C VAL A 71 -5.00 1.48 1.94
N VAL A 72 -6.24 1.95 1.85
CA VAL A 72 -7.43 1.19 2.24
C VAL A 72 -8.64 1.52 1.37
N ALA A 73 -9.42 0.51 1.01
CA ALA A 73 -10.77 0.69 0.50
C ALA A 73 -11.74 0.03 1.48
N LEU A 74 -12.84 0.69 1.80
CA LEU A 74 -13.83 0.22 2.76
C LEU A 74 -15.08 -0.26 2.02
N ASP A 75 -15.86 -1.13 2.65
CA ASP A 75 -17.23 -1.40 2.22
C ASP A 75 -18.21 -0.42 2.92
N PRO A 76 -19.50 -0.42 2.55
CA PRO A 76 -20.50 0.44 3.20
C PRO A 76 -20.70 0.21 4.71
N TRP A 77 -20.09 -0.82 5.30
CA TRP A 77 -20.14 -1.15 6.73
C TRP A 77 -18.83 -0.86 7.46
N ASP A 78 -17.93 -0.11 6.83
CA ASP A 78 -16.59 0.25 7.35
C ASP A 78 -15.62 -0.93 7.52
N ASP A 79 -15.91 -2.08 6.90
CA ASP A 79 -14.96 -3.20 6.86
C ASP A 79 -14.03 -3.05 5.63
N PRO A 80 -12.72 -3.33 5.78
CA PRO A 80 -11.78 -3.15 4.68
C PRO A 80 -12.01 -4.18 3.56
N ARG A 81 -12.18 -3.72 2.32
CA ARG A 81 -12.17 -4.55 1.11
C ARG A 81 -10.75 -4.73 0.57
N LEU A 82 -9.92 -3.70 0.68
CA LEU A 82 -8.49 -3.72 0.37
C LEU A 82 -7.71 -3.12 1.54
N TRP A 83 -6.58 -3.73 1.88
CA TRP A 83 -5.62 -3.26 2.86
C TRP A 83 -4.20 -3.30 2.28
N GLY A 84 -3.63 -2.12 2.05
CA GLY A 84 -2.28 -1.91 1.55
C GLY A 84 -1.29 -1.58 2.67
N GLU A 85 -0.12 -2.21 2.64
CA GLU A 85 1.03 -1.91 3.51
C GLU A 85 2.27 -1.69 2.65
N ALA A 86 2.98 -0.59 2.89
CA ALA A 86 4.21 -0.26 2.20
C ALA A 86 5.43 -0.39 3.14
N GLY A 87 6.48 -1.03 2.65
CA GLY A 87 7.73 -1.19 3.39
C GLY A 87 7.71 -2.33 4.40
N ALA A 88 8.39 -2.14 5.53
CA ALA A 88 8.58 -3.22 6.52
C ALA A 88 7.29 -3.48 7.32
N VAL A 89 6.86 -4.75 7.34
CA VAL A 89 5.72 -5.21 8.15
C VAL A 89 6.16 -6.41 8.99
N SER A 90 5.82 -6.44 10.27
CA SER A 90 6.20 -7.52 11.19
C SER A 90 5.29 -8.74 11.01
N ALA A 91 5.82 -9.94 11.27
CA ALA A 91 5.03 -11.18 11.26
C ALA A 91 3.84 -11.12 12.22
N ALA A 92 3.99 -10.48 13.38
CA ALA A 92 2.91 -10.29 14.34
C ALA A 92 1.78 -9.41 13.78
N LYS A 93 2.10 -8.33 13.06
CA LYS A 93 1.11 -7.48 12.39
C LYS A 93 0.40 -8.24 11.27
N ILE A 94 1.15 -8.95 10.42
CA ILE A 94 0.57 -9.80 9.36
C ILE A 94 -0.42 -10.80 9.97
N ARG A 95 0.00 -11.54 11.01
CA ARG A 95 -0.85 -12.52 11.69
C ARG A 95 -2.14 -11.91 12.24
N ALA A 96 -2.03 -10.79 12.95
CA ALA A 96 -3.19 -10.12 13.53
C ALA A 96 -4.19 -9.65 12.45
N LEU A 97 -3.69 -9.02 11.37
CA LEU A 97 -4.54 -8.51 10.30
C LEU A 97 -5.20 -9.64 9.50
N LEU A 98 -4.44 -10.67 9.11
CA LEU A 98 -4.98 -11.80 8.35
C LEU A 98 -6.00 -12.61 9.16
N GLN A 99 -5.85 -12.68 10.48
CA GLN A 99 -6.83 -13.30 11.37
C GLN A 99 -8.11 -12.47 11.47
N ARG A 100 -7.98 -11.15 11.61
CA ARG A 100 -9.13 -10.26 11.82
C ARG A 100 -9.95 -10.07 10.54
N TYR A 101 -9.29 -10.08 9.39
CA TYR A 101 -9.87 -9.69 8.12
C TYR A 101 -9.72 -10.79 7.03
N PRO A 102 -10.40 -11.95 7.18
CA PRO A 102 -10.25 -13.09 6.26
C PRO A 102 -10.83 -12.85 4.85
N ARG A 103 -11.67 -11.82 4.68
CA ARG A 103 -12.32 -11.45 3.40
C ARG A 103 -11.70 -10.22 2.73
N THR A 104 -10.70 -9.60 3.34
CA THR A 104 -10.06 -8.37 2.84
C THR A 104 -8.92 -8.72 1.93
N HIS A 105 -8.82 -8.13 0.73
CA HIS A 105 -7.63 -8.24 -0.11
C HIS A 105 -6.45 -7.53 0.59
N PHE A 106 -5.31 -8.20 0.72
CA PHE A 106 -4.09 -7.57 1.24
C PHE A 106 -3.07 -7.33 0.13
N ALA A 107 -2.45 -6.15 0.11
CA ALA A 107 -1.35 -5.81 -0.79
C ALA A 107 -0.14 -5.35 0.02
N LEU A 108 0.99 -6.08 -0.07
CA LEU A 108 2.22 -5.77 0.66
C LEU A 108 3.31 -5.31 -0.31
N GLY A 109 3.56 -4.00 -0.36
CA GLY A 109 4.60 -3.39 -1.17
C GLY A 109 5.97 -3.40 -0.48
N LYS A 110 7.01 -3.75 -1.23
CA LYS A 110 8.41 -3.78 -0.78
C LYS A 110 9.27 -2.96 -1.71
N TRP A 111 10.20 -2.19 -1.13
CA TRP A 111 11.16 -1.41 -1.88
C TRP A 111 12.48 -2.16 -1.97
N ASP A 112 12.89 -2.48 -3.20
CA ASP A 112 14.17 -3.11 -3.55
C ASP A 112 14.50 -4.31 -2.63
N GLN A 113 13.49 -5.16 -2.42
CA GLN A 113 13.57 -6.31 -1.53
C GLN A 113 12.95 -7.53 -2.19
N PRO A 114 13.67 -8.66 -2.25
CA PRO A 114 13.13 -9.90 -2.79
C PRO A 114 11.88 -10.36 -2.03
N LEU A 115 10.87 -10.80 -2.79
CA LEU A 115 9.59 -11.22 -2.20
C LEU A 115 9.66 -12.53 -1.42
N GLY A 116 10.71 -13.34 -1.61
CA GLY A 116 10.85 -14.67 -0.98
C GLY A 116 10.73 -14.64 0.55
N ARG A 117 11.36 -13.67 1.22
CA ARG A 117 11.35 -13.58 2.70
C ARG A 117 9.97 -13.24 3.25
N VAL A 118 9.29 -12.26 2.66
CA VAL A 118 7.93 -11.90 3.07
C VAL A 118 6.97 -13.03 2.72
N ALA A 119 7.14 -13.70 1.57
CA ALA A 119 6.32 -14.83 1.17
C ALA A 119 6.43 -16.01 2.13
N ALA A 120 7.63 -16.35 2.59
CA ALA A 120 7.84 -17.38 3.61
C ALA A 120 7.12 -17.02 4.92
N THR A 121 7.25 -15.77 5.36
CA THR A 121 6.59 -15.28 6.58
C THR A 121 5.07 -15.35 6.47
N VAL A 122 4.50 -14.92 5.34
CA VAL A 122 3.04 -14.96 5.11
C VAL A 122 2.55 -16.41 5.05
N ARG A 123 3.25 -17.33 4.37
CA ARG A 123 2.87 -18.75 4.33
C ARG A 123 2.90 -19.41 5.70
N GLU A 124 3.90 -19.10 6.52
CA GLU A 124 3.96 -19.56 7.92
C GLU A 124 2.69 -19.14 8.68
N VAL A 125 2.29 -17.87 8.53
CA VAL A 125 1.09 -17.32 9.17
C VAL A 125 -0.20 -17.97 8.64
N LEU A 126 -0.25 -18.27 7.35
CA LEU A 126 -1.42 -18.88 6.69
C LEU A 126 -1.56 -20.38 6.95
N ARG A 127 -0.47 -21.09 7.27
CA ARG A 127 -0.49 -22.54 7.54
C ARG A 127 -1.53 -22.91 8.61
N ASP A 128 -1.72 -22.03 9.60
CA ASP A 128 -2.65 -22.24 10.70
C ASP A 128 -4.06 -21.68 10.43
N ARG A 129 -4.38 -21.25 9.19
CA ARG A 129 -5.56 -20.43 8.86
C ARG A 129 -6.19 -20.74 7.48
N PRO A 130 -6.86 -21.89 7.30
CA PRO A 130 -7.41 -22.31 6.01
C PRO A 130 -8.64 -21.52 5.52
N THR A 131 -9.19 -20.59 6.32
CA THR A 131 -10.49 -19.93 6.06
C THR A 131 -10.39 -18.60 5.31
N ARG A 132 -9.20 -18.22 4.85
CA ARG A 132 -9.02 -16.99 4.07
C ARG A 132 -9.33 -17.26 2.60
N HIS A 133 -10.22 -16.45 2.02
CA HIS A 133 -10.64 -16.58 0.62
C HIS A 133 -10.25 -15.37 -0.24
N ALA A 134 -9.82 -14.26 0.37
CA ALA A 134 -9.44 -13.06 -0.35
C ALA A 134 -7.96 -13.09 -0.79
N PRO A 135 -7.60 -12.45 -1.94
CA PRO A 135 -6.24 -12.43 -2.44
C PRO A 135 -5.23 -11.78 -1.48
N LEU A 136 -3.98 -12.24 -1.50
CA LEU A 136 -2.87 -11.57 -0.85
C LEU A 136 -1.74 -11.37 -1.86
N ASP A 137 -1.51 -10.13 -2.23
CA ASP A 137 -0.53 -9.74 -3.22
C ASP A 137 0.74 -9.22 -2.53
N LEU A 138 1.87 -9.72 -2.99
CA LEU A 138 3.21 -9.25 -2.64
C LEU A 138 3.76 -8.51 -3.85
N LEU A 139 4.20 -7.28 -3.65
CA LEU A 139 4.67 -6.41 -4.73
C LEU A 139 6.07 -5.91 -4.40
N ARG A 140 6.97 -5.93 -5.37
CA ARG A 140 8.30 -5.35 -5.28
C ARG A 140 8.39 -4.19 -6.25
N PHE A 141 8.85 -3.06 -5.73
CA PHE A 141 9.25 -1.90 -6.49
C PHE A 141 10.77 -1.82 -6.44
N ASP A 142 11.43 -1.93 -7.59
CA ASP A 142 12.87 -1.80 -7.72
C ASP A 142 13.36 -0.38 -7.40
N ALA A 143 14.66 -0.25 -7.14
CA ALA A 143 15.27 1.01 -6.71
C ALA A 143 15.05 2.18 -7.70
N ASP A 144 14.86 1.88 -8.99
CA ASP A 144 14.60 2.82 -10.08
C ASP A 144 13.10 3.05 -10.36
N SER A 145 12.20 2.45 -9.56
CA SER A 145 10.75 2.52 -9.78
C SER A 145 10.22 3.95 -9.71
N ARG A 146 10.85 4.84 -8.93
CA ARG A 146 10.49 6.26 -8.93
C ARG A 146 10.66 6.77 -10.37
N GLU A 147 11.87 6.69 -10.91
CA GLU A 147 12.25 7.30 -12.17
C GLU A 147 11.43 6.75 -13.33
N ARG A 148 11.07 5.47 -13.25
CA ARG A 148 10.25 4.80 -14.25
C ARG A 148 8.78 5.22 -14.23
N PHE A 149 8.20 5.38 -13.04
CA PHE A 149 6.75 5.43 -12.88
C PHE A 149 6.20 6.78 -12.44
N ILE A 150 7.06 7.73 -12.02
CA ILE A 150 6.63 9.07 -11.56
C ILE A 150 7.29 10.14 -12.42
N ASP A 151 6.49 10.85 -13.19
CA ASP A 151 6.96 11.98 -13.99
C ASP A 151 7.22 13.25 -13.15
N GLU A 152 7.74 14.30 -13.79
CA GLU A 152 8.01 15.60 -13.17
C GLU A 152 6.76 16.31 -12.63
N ASN A 153 5.57 15.96 -13.11
CA ASN A 153 4.28 16.52 -12.71
C ASN A 153 3.59 15.68 -11.61
N GLY A 154 4.24 14.62 -11.12
CA GLY A 154 3.71 13.70 -10.14
C GLY A 154 2.68 12.72 -10.71
N ARG A 155 2.59 12.55 -12.03
CA ARG A 155 1.77 11.51 -12.64
C ARG A 155 2.44 10.16 -12.40
N VAL A 156 1.64 9.24 -11.85
CA VAL A 156 1.99 7.86 -11.55
C VAL A 156 1.38 6.98 -12.63
N THR A 157 2.24 6.32 -13.39
CA THR A 157 1.86 5.36 -14.45
C THR A 157 2.63 4.08 -14.25
N LEU A 158 1.93 3.01 -13.89
CA LEU A 158 2.49 1.67 -13.73
C LEU A 158 1.39 0.62 -13.82
N SER A 159 1.77 -0.59 -14.20
CA SER A 159 0.91 -1.77 -14.22
C SER A 159 1.57 -2.95 -13.50
N PHE A 160 0.78 -4.00 -13.23
CA PHE A 160 1.28 -5.25 -12.67
C PHE A 160 2.30 -5.96 -13.58
N GLU A 161 2.29 -5.68 -14.88
CA GLU A 161 3.23 -6.31 -15.84
C GLU A 161 4.65 -5.72 -15.77
N GLU A 162 4.77 -4.51 -15.22
CA GLU A 162 6.04 -3.76 -15.17
C GLU A 162 6.80 -3.93 -13.85
N ILE A 163 6.23 -4.68 -12.90
CA ILE A 163 6.79 -4.90 -11.57
C ILE A 163 6.87 -6.39 -11.23
N GLU A 164 7.81 -6.75 -10.35
CA GLU A 164 7.79 -8.09 -9.74
C GLU A 164 6.64 -8.14 -8.73
N TRP A 165 5.67 -9.02 -8.94
CA TRP A 165 4.62 -9.27 -7.97
C TRP A 165 4.22 -10.75 -7.95
N ARG A 166 3.55 -11.14 -6.88
CA ARG A 166 3.06 -12.49 -6.68
C ARG A 166 1.81 -12.50 -5.80
N ARG A 167 0.81 -13.26 -6.24
CA ARG A 167 -0.33 -13.68 -5.39
C ARG A 167 0.02 -14.92 -4.57
N LEU A 168 -0.38 -14.92 -3.29
CA LEU A 168 -0.27 -16.05 -2.36
C LEU A 168 -1.60 -16.73 -2.10
#